data_AF-A0A4R1KFZ5-F1
#
_entry.id   AF-A0A4R1KFZ5-F1
#
_cell.length_a   1.000
_cell.length_b   1.000
_cell.length_c   1.000
_cell.angle_alpha   90.00
_cell.angle_beta   90.00
_cell.angle_gamma   90.00
#
_symmetry.space_group_name_H-M   'P 1'
#
loop_
_entity.id
_entity.type
_entity.pdbx_description
1 polymer ?
#
loop_
_entity_poly.entity_id
_entity_poly.type
_entity_poly.pdbx_seq_one_letter_code
_entity_poly.pdbx_strand_id
1 'polypeptide(L)'
;MKVLSVSGIGKTYRTYGSELRRIASWFGIGSGGFRESRVLEEVSFSMEPGEAVGIAGHNGAGKSTLLKIIAGMTRPSEGRIELKGTVSAIIELGLGFNPEFTGRQNAAHYLGMTGFQPDEIRRAIPFIEEFSELGGYFEMPLRVYSSGMQVRLAFAAATAFRPDVLIVDEALAVGDAYFQHKSFGRIKEFRDSGTAVLLVSHDRQALQSVCGRVILLDGGKQVMDGSPADVLDYYNGLMAVRGAAAVSQTAVTGGRMQTVSGTGEAKTESVGLFDADGNRVTVLKVGQAVELRAEVAVYAHVGTLNFGYMLKDRLGQTVYGTNTWFTGQAFSAEAGDRYIFTVRFSADMGVGSYSVTTTLTDGLSHLDHNCEWRDFALMFEVVNTDKTHFEGHSHIPSVIEIEKR
;
A
#
# COMPACT_ATOMS: atom_id res chain seq x y z
N MET A 1 11.56 20.40 -13.28
CA MET A 1 12.71 20.54 -12.34
C MET A 1 12.32 19.85 -11.05
N LYS A 2 13.13 18.94 -10.50
CA LYS A 2 12.81 18.13 -9.31
C LYS A 2 12.59 19.00 -8.06
N VAL A 3 11.56 18.70 -7.27
CA VAL A 3 11.24 19.38 -6.00
C VAL A 3 11.90 18.69 -4.79
N LEU A 4 12.08 17.37 -4.88
CA LEU A 4 12.81 16.55 -3.92
C LEU A 4 13.79 15.64 -4.67
N SER A 5 15.04 15.57 -4.19
CA SER A 5 16.04 14.60 -4.63
C SER A 5 16.70 13.96 -3.41
N VAL A 6 16.60 12.64 -3.33
CA VAL A 6 17.17 11.78 -2.30
C VAL A 6 18.28 10.97 -2.96
N SER A 7 19.50 11.05 -2.45
CA SER A 7 20.66 10.43 -3.11
C SER A 7 21.54 9.69 -2.12
N GLY A 8 21.54 8.36 -2.22
CA GLY A 8 22.40 7.45 -1.45
C GLY A 8 22.17 7.54 0.06
N ILE A 9 20.93 7.74 0.51
CA ILE A 9 20.66 7.93 1.94
C ILE A 9 20.91 6.65 2.71
N GLY A 10 21.87 6.74 3.64
CA GLY A 10 22.15 5.72 4.65
C GLY A 10 21.88 6.28 6.04
N LYS A 11 21.38 5.43 6.95
CA LYS A 11 21.19 5.78 8.36
C LYS A 11 21.59 4.64 9.28
N THR A 12 22.50 4.94 10.19
CA THR A 12 22.99 4.02 11.22
C THR A 12 22.78 4.63 12.59
N TYR A 13 22.18 3.86 13.50
CA TYR A 13 22.06 4.21 14.91
C TYR A 13 23.09 3.44 15.73
N ARG A 14 23.74 4.13 16.67
CA ARG A 14 24.67 3.53 17.63
C ARG A 14 23.99 3.40 18.98
N THR A 15 23.96 2.18 19.52
CA THR A 15 23.50 1.91 20.89
C THR A 15 24.69 1.54 21.76
N TYR A 16 24.78 2.13 22.95
CA TYR A 16 25.87 1.90 23.90
C TYR A 16 25.33 1.09 25.08
N GLY A 17 26.11 0.11 25.57
CA GLY A 17 25.70 -0.70 26.72
C GLY A 17 25.64 0.07 28.05
N SER A 18 26.25 1.25 28.13
CA SER A 18 26.13 2.19 29.25
C SER A 18 26.53 3.61 28.86
N GLU A 19 26.03 4.60 29.62
CA GLU A 19 26.36 6.01 29.45
C GLU A 19 27.85 6.31 29.66
N LEU A 20 28.48 5.66 30.65
CA LEU A 20 29.92 5.77 30.87
C LEU A 20 30.74 5.29 29.67
N ARG A 21 30.29 4.23 28.97
CA ARG A 21 30.94 3.76 27.74
C ARG A 21 30.73 4.72 26.57
N ARG A 22 29.59 5.41 26.49
CA ARG A 22 29.36 6.48 25.51
C ARG A 22 30.30 7.66 25.72
N ILE A 23 30.54 8.05 26.97
CA ILE A 23 31.48 9.14 27.28
C ILE A 23 32.92 8.68 27.00
N ALA A 24 33.30 7.47 27.42
CA ALA A 24 34.64 6.93 27.17
C ALA A 24 34.97 6.85 25.67
N SER A 25 33.99 6.54 24.81
CA SER A 25 34.19 6.48 23.36
C SER A 25 34.51 7.85 22.73
N TRP A 26 34.05 8.97 23.31
CA TRP A 26 34.44 10.31 22.86
C TRP A 26 35.91 10.61 23.11
N PHE A 27 36.51 9.99 24.13
CA PHE A 27 37.94 10.13 24.47
C PHE A 27 38.81 9.03 23.84
N GLY A 28 38.25 8.21 22.96
CA GLY A 28 38.99 7.10 22.31
C GLY A 28 39.31 5.93 23.24
N ILE A 29 38.74 5.89 24.45
CA ILE A 29 38.99 4.84 25.44
C ILE A 29 37.88 3.78 25.30
N GLY A 30 38.24 2.57 24.83
CA GLY A 30 37.30 1.44 24.71
C GLY A 30 36.41 1.48 23.47
N SER A 31 37.02 1.59 22.29
CA SER A 31 36.39 1.70 20.96
C SER A 31 35.62 0.46 20.46
N GLY A 32 34.97 -0.31 21.35
CA GLY A 32 34.32 -1.59 21.00
C GLY A 32 33.03 -1.89 21.77
N GLY A 33 32.40 -0.90 22.41
CA GLY A 33 31.24 -1.11 23.29
C GLY A 33 29.87 -0.70 22.72
N PHE A 34 29.77 -0.41 21.42
CA PHE A 34 28.52 0.00 20.77
C PHE A 34 28.06 -1.01 19.74
N ARG A 35 26.74 -1.18 19.61
CA ARG A 35 26.13 -1.91 18.51
C ARG A 35 25.62 -0.91 17.48
N GLU A 36 26.01 -1.12 16.23
CA GLU A 36 25.47 -0.39 15.10
C GLU A 36 24.24 -1.12 14.55
N SER A 37 23.17 -0.37 14.35
CA SER A 37 21.98 -0.84 13.66
C SER A 37 21.78 0.04 12.43
N ARG A 38 22.02 -0.52 11.25
CA ARG A 38 21.78 0.15 9.96
C ARG A 38 20.30 0.01 9.61
N VAL A 39 19.62 1.15 9.51
CA VAL A 39 18.16 1.24 9.28
C VAL A 39 17.85 1.61 7.83
N LEU A 40 18.75 2.34 7.16
CA LEU A 40 18.66 2.66 5.74
C LEU A 40 20.02 2.45 5.07
N GLU A 41 20.00 1.95 3.85
CA GLU A 41 21.17 1.66 3.03
C GLU A 41 20.93 2.07 1.58
N GLU A 42 21.63 3.11 1.15
CA GLU A 42 21.72 3.60 -0.25
C GLU A 42 20.38 3.96 -0.93
N VAL A 43 19.38 4.43 -0.17
CA VAL A 43 18.08 4.79 -0.74
C VAL A 43 18.18 6.04 -1.64
N SER A 44 17.68 5.94 -2.87
CA SER A 44 17.81 7.00 -3.89
C SER A 44 16.57 7.12 -4.76
N PHE A 45 15.93 8.29 -4.74
CA PHE A 45 14.78 8.60 -5.61
C PHE A 45 14.62 10.12 -5.73
N SER A 46 13.75 10.56 -6.64
CA SER A 46 13.42 11.98 -6.78
C SER A 46 11.96 12.16 -7.14
N MET A 47 11.39 13.31 -6.79
CA MET A 47 10.01 13.67 -7.07
C MET A 47 9.92 14.97 -7.87
N GLU A 48 8.93 15.03 -8.76
CA GLU A 48 8.54 16.25 -9.47
C GLU A 48 7.36 16.96 -8.80
N PRO A 49 7.16 18.27 -9.03
CA PRO A 49 5.95 18.97 -8.56
C PRO A 49 4.68 18.28 -9.06
N GLY A 50 3.68 18.12 -8.18
CA GLY A 50 2.42 17.44 -8.48
C GLY A 50 2.52 15.91 -8.53
N GLU A 51 3.70 15.33 -8.34
CA GLU A 51 3.88 13.88 -8.29
C GLU A 51 3.49 13.32 -6.92
N ALA A 52 2.72 12.23 -6.92
CA ALA A 52 2.41 11.46 -5.70
C ALA A 52 3.15 10.12 -5.73
N VAL A 53 4.04 9.92 -4.74
CA VAL A 53 4.86 8.72 -4.56
C VAL A 53 4.49 8.03 -3.25
N GLY A 54 4.20 6.74 -3.32
CA GLY A 54 3.97 5.90 -2.16
C GLY A 54 5.26 5.28 -1.62
N ILE A 55 5.40 5.10 -0.32
CA ILE A 55 6.42 4.23 0.29
C ILE A 55 5.73 3.04 0.95
N ALA A 56 6.00 1.84 0.44
CA ALA A 56 5.52 0.57 0.96
C ALA A 56 6.68 -0.23 1.59
N GLY A 57 6.35 -1.28 2.34
CA GLY A 57 7.33 -2.16 2.99
C GLY A 57 6.91 -2.53 4.39
N HIS A 58 7.47 -3.60 4.96
CA HIS A 58 7.06 -4.12 6.27
C HIS A 58 7.38 -3.16 7.44
N ASN A 59 6.86 -3.47 8.63
CA ASN A 59 7.22 -2.76 9.85
C ASN A 59 8.71 -2.96 10.16
N GLY A 60 9.43 -1.86 10.40
CA GLY A 60 10.88 -1.89 10.59
C GLY A 60 11.71 -1.80 9.31
N ALA A 61 11.11 -1.66 8.11
CA ALA A 61 11.84 -1.49 6.85
C ALA A 61 12.56 -0.12 6.70
N GLY A 62 12.41 0.79 7.67
CA GLY A 62 13.04 2.12 7.65
C GLY A 62 12.17 3.27 7.15
N LYS A 63 10.89 3.02 6.79
CA LYS A 63 9.94 4.03 6.26
C LYS A 63 9.88 5.32 7.08
N SER A 64 9.51 5.24 8.36
CA SER A 64 9.42 6.42 9.25
C SER A 64 10.76 7.10 9.46
N THR A 65 11.88 6.36 9.42
CA THR A 65 13.22 6.97 9.49
C THR A 65 13.52 7.77 8.22
N LEU A 66 13.18 7.24 7.04
CA LEU A 66 13.32 7.95 5.78
C LEU A 66 12.47 9.23 5.78
N LEU A 67 11.21 9.15 6.22
CA LEU A 67 10.33 10.32 6.34
C LEU A 67 10.90 11.38 7.28
N LYS A 68 11.40 10.98 8.47
CA LYS A 68 12.03 11.90 9.44
C LYS A 68 13.27 12.58 8.87
N ILE A 69 14.03 11.89 8.00
CA ILE A 69 15.18 12.48 7.32
C ILE A 69 14.73 13.50 6.26
N ILE A 70 13.73 13.16 5.44
CA ILE A 70 13.19 14.08 4.41
C ILE A 70 12.55 15.32 5.07
N ALA A 71 11.83 15.14 6.18
CA ALA A 71 11.23 16.21 6.97
C ALA A 71 12.26 17.06 7.73
N GLY A 72 13.56 16.72 7.69
CA GLY A 72 14.62 17.46 8.38
C GLY A 72 14.70 17.24 9.89
N MET A 73 13.90 16.32 10.45
CA MET A 73 13.90 16.00 11.88
C MET A 73 15.11 15.16 12.29
N THR A 74 15.74 14.45 11.37
CA THR A 74 16.93 13.63 11.64
C THR A 74 17.92 13.74 10.48
N ARG A 75 19.22 13.88 10.80
CA ARG A 75 20.26 13.89 9.76
C ARG A 75 20.55 12.47 9.27
N PRO A 76 20.80 12.27 7.96
CA PRO A 76 21.29 11.00 7.47
C PRO A 76 22.73 10.75 7.97
N SER A 77 23.15 9.49 8.00
CA SER A 77 24.55 9.13 8.27
C SER A 77 25.40 9.25 6.99
N GLU A 78 24.79 8.96 5.85
CA GLU A 78 25.40 8.94 4.52
C GLU A 78 24.42 9.52 3.49
N GLY A 79 24.93 10.03 2.37
CA GLY A 79 24.11 10.60 1.30
C GLY A 79 23.64 12.02 1.55
N ARG A 80 22.74 12.50 0.68
CA ARG A 80 22.24 13.89 0.72
C ARG A 80 20.79 13.98 0.25
N ILE A 81 20.08 14.95 0.82
CA ILE A 81 18.74 15.38 0.38
C ILE A 81 18.83 16.80 -0.15
N GLU A 82 18.24 17.03 -1.31
CA GLU A 82 18.01 18.35 -1.87
C GLU A 82 16.50 18.59 -1.99
N LEU A 83 16.04 19.68 -1.38
CA LEU A 83 14.62 20.03 -1.33
C LEU A 83 14.44 21.49 -1.73
N LYS A 84 13.45 21.76 -2.58
CA LYS A 84 13.10 23.10 -3.02
C LYS A 84 11.74 23.49 -2.45
N GLY A 85 11.70 24.55 -1.66
CA GLY A 85 10.48 25.05 -1.05
C GLY A 85 10.24 24.50 0.36
N THR A 86 8.96 24.39 0.70
CA THR A 86 8.45 24.05 2.04
C THR A 86 8.05 22.58 2.14
N VAL A 87 8.30 21.99 3.30
CA VAL A 87 7.81 20.65 3.67
C VAL A 87 6.78 20.76 4.77
N SER A 88 5.62 20.15 4.57
CA SER A 88 4.71 19.83 5.68
C SER A 88 4.72 18.33 5.88
N ALA A 89 4.96 17.88 7.12
CA ALA A 89 5.08 16.46 7.44
C ALA A 89 4.06 16.04 8.50
N ILE A 90 3.10 15.22 8.07
CA ILE A 90 2.04 14.63 8.87
C ILE A 90 2.48 13.25 9.38
N ILE A 91 3.56 13.22 10.16
CA ILE A 91 4.17 11.98 10.69
C ILE A 91 3.75 11.72 12.14
N GLU A 92 3.65 12.78 12.94
CA GLU A 92 3.24 12.75 14.35
C GLU A 92 2.16 13.82 14.56
N LEU A 93 0.93 13.51 14.14
CA LEU A 93 -0.22 14.43 14.25
C LEU A 93 -0.41 14.87 15.70
N GLY A 94 -0.46 16.18 15.93
CA GLY A 94 -0.61 16.78 17.25
C GLY A 94 0.70 16.99 18.01
N LEU A 95 1.86 16.71 17.40
CA LEU A 95 3.14 17.08 17.99
C LEU A 95 3.20 18.60 18.22
N GLY A 96 3.49 19.00 19.47
CA GLY A 96 3.49 20.41 19.88
C GLY A 96 2.16 20.90 20.44
N PHE A 97 1.10 20.08 20.45
CA PHE A 97 -0.13 20.44 21.14
C PHE A 97 0.02 20.39 22.66
N ASN A 98 -0.57 21.38 23.32
CA ASN A 98 -0.66 21.48 24.76
C ASN A 98 -2.09 21.08 25.21
N PRO A 99 -2.23 20.08 26.10
CA PRO A 99 -3.54 19.65 26.61
C PRO A 99 -4.36 20.74 27.31
N GLU A 100 -3.69 21.76 27.88
CA GLU A 100 -4.33 22.87 28.59
C GLU A 100 -4.76 24.00 27.65
N PHE A 101 -4.31 24.01 26.40
CA PHE A 101 -4.70 24.98 25.39
C PHE A 101 -6.00 24.57 24.70
N THR A 102 -6.81 25.55 24.30
CA THR A 102 -7.98 25.31 23.45
C THR A 102 -7.58 24.82 22.06
N GLY A 103 -8.53 24.31 21.28
CA GLY A 103 -8.29 23.96 19.88
C GLY A 103 -7.74 25.14 19.07
N ARG A 104 -8.33 26.33 19.23
CA ARG A 104 -7.85 27.58 18.62
C ARG A 104 -6.42 27.91 19.02
N GLN A 105 -6.09 27.81 20.30
CA GLN A 105 -4.76 28.10 20.81
C GLN A 105 -3.73 27.08 20.31
N ASN A 106 -4.08 25.80 20.27
CA ASN A 106 -3.22 24.75 19.73
C ASN A 106 -2.97 24.91 18.23
N ALA A 107 -4.00 25.24 17.44
CA ALA A 107 -3.86 25.54 16.02
C ALA A 107 -2.91 26.72 15.78
N ALA A 108 -3.10 27.83 16.51
CA ALA A 108 -2.25 29.00 16.40
C ALA A 108 -0.80 28.70 16.84
N HIS A 109 -0.64 27.95 17.93
CA HIS A 109 0.66 27.56 18.46
C HIS A 109 1.44 26.69 17.48
N TYR A 110 0.79 25.68 16.89
CA TYR A 110 1.38 24.80 15.89
C TYR A 110 1.83 25.56 14.63
N LEU A 111 1.00 26.47 14.12
CA LEU A 111 1.38 27.30 12.96
C LEU A 111 2.56 28.24 13.31
N GLY A 112 2.58 28.80 14.52
CA GLY A 112 3.72 29.60 14.99
C GLY A 112 5.02 28.78 15.06
N MET A 113 4.95 27.54 15.56
CA MET A 113 6.11 26.63 15.62
C MET A 113 6.64 26.24 14.24
N THR A 114 5.77 26.18 13.24
CA THR A 114 6.14 25.86 11.85
C THR A 114 6.60 27.09 11.04
N GLY A 115 6.61 28.28 11.66
CA GLY A 115 7.24 29.48 11.12
C GLY A 115 6.30 30.52 10.49
N PHE A 116 4.98 30.34 10.60
CA PHE A 116 4.01 31.30 10.08
C PHE A 116 3.92 32.57 10.93
N GLN A 117 3.72 33.71 10.27
CA GLN A 117 3.58 35.00 10.94
C GLN A 117 2.19 35.17 11.56
N PRO A 118 2.04 36.01 12.61
CA PRO A 118 0.76 36.21 13.29
C PRO A 118 -0.43 36.56 12.38
N ASP A 119 -0.18 37.31 11.29
CA ASP A 119 -1.21 37.69 10.33
C ASP A 119 -1.66 36.52 9.46
N GLU A 120 -0.73 35.64 9.07
CA GLU A 120 -1.02 34.41 8.33
C GLU A 120 -1.81 33.45 9.21
N ILE A 121 -1.40 33.29 10.47
CA ILE A 121 -2.08 32.47 11.46
C ILE A 121 -3.53 32.95 11.63
N ARG A 122 -3.75 34.25 11.87
CA ARG A 122 -5.10 34.81 12.05
C ARG A 122 -6.00 34.53 10.85
N ARG A 123 -5.46 34.54 9.63
CA ARG A 123 -6.22 34.23 8.39
C ARG A 123 -6.49 32.75 8.20
N ALA A 124 -5.63 31.87 8.72
CA ALA A 124 -5.79 30.42 8.61
C ALA A 124 -6.78 29.85 9.63
N ILE A 125 -6.95 30.48 10.80
CA ILE A 125 -7.78 29.95 11.89
C ILE A 125 -9.24 29.67 11.46
N PRO A 126 -9.95 30.53 10.70
CA PRO A 126 -11.30 30.22 10.22
C PRO A 126 -11.37 28.94 9.39
N PHE A 127 -10.40 28.73 8.49
CA PHE A 127 -10.31 27.48 7.72
C PHE A 127 -10.09 26.27 8.63
N ILE A 128 -9.24 26.38 9.65
CA ILE A 128 -8.96 25.26 10.56
C ILE A 128 -10.21 24.90 11.37
N GLU A 129 -10.92 25.91 11.86
CA GLU A 129 -12.18 25.75 12.61
C GLU A 129 -13.24 25.04 11.76
N GLU A 130 -13.45 25.50 10.52
CA GLU A 130 -14.41 24.92 9.58
C GLU A 130 -13.99 23.51 9.12
N PHE A 131 -12.73 23.32 8.74
CA PHE A 131 -12.24 22.05 8.22
C PHE A 131 -12.27 20.96 9.28
N SER A 132 -11.90 21.27 10.53
CA SER A 132 -11.85 20.31 11.64
C SER A 132 -13.22 19.84 12.14
N GLU A 133 -14.29 20.61 11.84
CA GLU A 133 -15.67 20.32 12.24
C GLU A 133 -15.84 20.06 13.76
N LEU A 134 -15.04 20.73 14.58
CA LEU A 134 -15.09 20.56 16.04
C LEU A 134 -16.22 21.35 16.72
N GLY A 135 -16.82 22.32 16.01
CA GLY A 135 -17.86 23.18 16.56
C GLY A 135 -17.42 23.83 17.87
N GLY A 136 -18.29 23.77 18.89
CA GLY A 136 -18.01 24.35 20.22
C GLY A 136 -16.78 23.79 20.93
N TYR A 137 -16.31 22.58 20.56
CA TYR A 137 -15.09 22.03 21.13
C TYR A 137 -13.84 22.82 20.72
N PHE A 138 -13.86 23.57 19.62
CA PHE A 138 -12.71 24.37 19.17
C PHE A 138 -12.24 25.39 20.21
N GLU A 139 -13.16 25.86 21.06
CA GLU A 139 -12.88 26.77 22.19
C GLU A 139 -12.64 26.04 23.52
N MET A 140 -12.68 24.71 23.55
CA MET A 140 -12.43 23.91 24.76
C MET A 140 -10.98 23.41 24.83
N PRO A 141 -10.42 23.22 26.04
CA PRO A 141 -9.09 22.64 26.22
C PRO A 141 -8.94 21.25 25.60
N LEU A 142 -7.80 20.99 24.97
CA LEU A 142 -7.55 19.74 24.22
C LEU A 142 -7.62 18.47 25.09
N ARG A 143 -7.39 18.57 26.40
CA ARG A 143 -7.54 17.45 27.35
C ARG A 143 -8.93 16.79 27.36
N VAL A 144 -9.98 17.49 26.88
CA VAL A 144 -11.34 16.92 26.80
C VAL A 144 -11.65 16.32 25.42
N TYR A 145 -10.71 16.37 24.48
CA TYR A 145 -10.90 15.88 23.12
C TYR A 145 -10.75 14.36 23.07
N SER A 146 -11.55 13.70 22.24
CA SER A 146 -11.26 12.34 21.81
C SER A 146 -10.02 12.30 20.91
N SER A 147 -9.41 11.13 20.73
CA SER A 147 -8.29 10.95 19.79
C SER A 147 -8.65 11.37 18.36
N GLY A 148 -9.88 11.07 17.91
CA GLY A 148 -10.38 11.50 16.60
C GLY A 148 -10.44 13.03 16.47
N MET A 149 -10.92 13.74 17.49
CA MET A 149 -10.97 15.21 17.49
C MET A 149 -9.57 15.83 17.45
N GLN A 150 -8.61 15.25 18.19
CA GLN A 150 -7.21 15.71 18.16
C GLN A 150 -6.60 15.56 16.76
N VAL A 151 -6.84 14.41 16.11
CA VAL A 151 -6.38 14.15 14.74
C VAL A 151 -7.02 15.10 13.74
N ARG A 152 -8.33 15.38 13.86
CA ARG A 152 -9.02 16.35 13.01
C ARG A 152 -8.41 17.75 13.11
N LEU A 153 -8.15 18.23 14.33
CA LEU A 153 -7.50 19.53 14.56
C LEU A 153 -6.09 19.56 13.97
N ALA A 154 -5.31 18.51 14.25
CA ALA A 154 -3.93 18.41 13.78
C ALA A 154 -3.83 18.39 12.26
N PHE A 155 -4.70 17.64 11.59
CA PHE A 155 -4.74 17.59 10.13
C PHE A 155 -5.18 18.93 9.52
N ALA A 156 -6.23 19.55 10.09
CA ALA A 156 -6.71 20.85 9.65
C ALA A 156 -5.61 21.92 9.76
N ALA A 157 -4.88 21.95 10.88
CA ALA A 157 -3.76 22.87 11.08
C ALA A 157 -2.59 22.59 10.12
N ALA A 158 -2.20 21.32 9.95
CA ALA A 158 -1.10 20.91 9.09
C ALA A 158 -1.36 21.16 7.58
N THR A 159 -2.63 21.27 7.19
CA THR A 159 -3.08 21.48 5.80
C THR A 159 -3.74 22.85 5.57
N ALA A 160 -3.57 23.77 6.52
CA ALA A 160 -4.03 25.15 6.40
C ALA A 160 -3.34 25.90 5.26
N PHE A 161 -2.07 25.58 5.02
CA PHE A 161 -1.27 26.11 3.93
C PHE A 161 -0.80 24.98 3.02
N ARG A 162 -0.70 25.27 1.73
CA ARG A 162 -0.22 24.32 0.74
C ARG A 162 1.31 24.28 0.74
N PRO A 163 1.95 23.14 1.03
CA PRO A 163 3.40 23.01 0.94
C PRO A 163 3.86 22.65 -0.48
N ASP A 164 5.17 22.72 -0.73
CA ASP A 164 5.77 22.21 -1.97
C ASP A 164 5.91 20.67 -1.92
N VAL A 165 6.20 20.14 -0.74
CA VAL A 165 6.23 18.70 -0.45
C VAL A 165 5.35 18.40 0.77
N LEU A 166 4.37 17.53 0.60
CA LEU A 166 3.54 17.00 1.68
C LEU A 166 3.95 15.56 1.99
N ILE A 167 4.36 15.30 3.22
CA ILE A 167 4.63 13.95 3.71
C ILE A 167 3.45 13.51 4.56
N VAL A 168 2.95 12.32 4.30
CA VAL A 168 1.80 11.73 4.97
C VAL A 168 2.19 10.35 5.48
N ASP A 169 2.18 10.15 6.79
CA ASP A 169 2.35 8.83 7.39
C ASP A 169 1.00 8.12 7.61
N GLU A 170 1.03 6.85 7.98
CA GLU A 170 -0.14 5.96 8.16
C GLU A 170 -1.18 6.51 9.17
N ALA A 171 -0.80 7.51 9.96
CA ALA A 171 -1.63 8.19 10.95
C ALA A 171 -2.93 8.81 10.38
N LEU A 172 -3.06 8.99 9.07
CA LEU A 172 -4.36 9.37 8.47
C LEU A 172 -5.44 8.29 8.60
N ALA A 173 -5.07 7.05 8.91
CA ALA A 173 -6.03 5.99 9.23
C ALA A 173 -6.74 6.21 10.58
N VAL A 174 -6.33 7.21 11.37
CA VAL A 174 -6.97 7.53 12.67
C VAL A 174 -8.05 8.60 12.46
N GLY A 175 -9.29 8.26 12.78
CA GLY A 175 -10.47 9.10 12.57
C GLY A 175 -11.65 8.28 12.06
N ASP A 176 -12.81 8.90 11.89
CA ASP A 176 -13.94 8.27 11.19
C ASP A 176 -13.76 8.30 9.66
N ALA A 177 -14.44 7.37 8.98
CA ALA A 177 -14.36 7.20 7.53
C ALA A 177 -14.72 8.46 6.74
N TYR A 178 -15.64 9.28 7.27
CA TYR A 178 -16.04 10.53 6.63
C TYR A 178 -14.89 11.54 6.63
N PHE A 179 -14.25 11.76 7.78
CA PHE A 179 -13.10 12.69 7.85
C PHE A 179 -11.87 12.18 7.10
N GLN A 180 -11.66 10.86 7.05
CA GLN A 180 -10.63 10.27 6.19
C GLN A 180 -10.86 10.61 4.71
N HIS A 181 -12.09 10.46 4.22
CA HIS A 181 -12.44 10.83 2.84
C HIS A 181 -12.18 12.31 2.57
N LYS A 182 -12.60 13.19 3.50
CA LYS A 182 -12.32 14.64 3.43
C LYS A 182 -10.82 14.95 3.40
N SER A 183 -10.03 14.25 4.22
CA SER A 183 -8.57 14.39 4.28
C SER A 183 -7.89 13.95 2.99
N PHE A 184 -8.32 12.81 2.41
CA PHE A 184 -7.83 12.38 1.10
C PHE A 184 -8.24 13.33 -0.03
N GLY A 185 -9.43 13.91 0.02
CA GLY A 185 -9.84 14.99 -0.89
C GLY A 185 -8.87 16.17 -0.84
N ARG A 186 -8.54 16.65 0.37
CA ARG A 186 -7.57 17.74 0.57
C ARG A 186 -6.17 17.42 0.03
N ILE A 187 -5.71 16.19 0.18
CA ILE A 187 -4.41 15.74 -0.36
C ILE A 187 -4.42 15.73 -1.88
N LYS A 188 -5.51 15.27 -2.50
CA LYS A 188 -5.68 15.30 -3.96
C LYS A 188 -5.71 16.73 -4.48
N GLU A 189 -6.43 17.65 -3.84
CA GLU A 189 -6.44 19.07 -4.19
C GLU A 189 -5.02 19.67 -4.19
N PHE A 190 -4.21 19.35 -3.18
CA PHE A 190 -2.82 19.81 -3.12
C PHE A 190 -1.97 19.24 -4.24
N ARG A 191 -2.07 17.93 -4.49
CA ARG A 191 -1.39 17.27 -5.61
C ARG A 191 -1.74 17.93 -6.94
N ASP A 192 -3.03 18.10 -7.21
CA ASP A 192 -3.54 18.66 -8.46
C ASP A 192 -3.15 20.15 -8.61
N SER A 193 -2.89 20.84 -7.50
CA SER A 193 -2.33 22.19 -7.47
C SER A 193 -0.80 22.23 -7.65
N GLY A 194 -0.11 21.07 -7.72
CA GLY A 194 1.33 20.96 -7.95
C GLY A 194 2.19 20.64 -6.72
N THR A 195 1.59 20.30 -5.58
CA THR A 195 2.33 19.80 -4.41
C THR A 195 2.80 18.38 -4.65
N ALA A 196 4.07 18.07 -4.38
CA ALA A 196 4.54 16.69 -4.38
C ALA A 196 4.08 15.98 -3.10
N VAL A 197 3.49 14.79 -3.22
CA VAL A 197 2.92 14.04 -2.10
C VAL A 197 3.72 12.76 -1.87
N LEU A 198 4.27 12.59 -0.67
CA LEU A 198 4.91 11.36 -0.24
C LEU A 198 4.00 10.66 0.77
N LEU A 199 3.40 9.54 0.37
CA LEU A 199 2.42 8.81 1.17
C LEU A 199 3.00 7.49 1.68
N VAL A 200 2.95 7.25 2.99
CA VAL A 200 3.27 5.94 3.58
C VAL A 200 1.98 5.28 3.99
N SER A 201 1.73 4.09 3.45
CA SER A 201 0.53 3.33 3.74
C SER A 201 0.75 1.85 3.49
N HIS A 202 0.06 1.02 4.26
CA HIS A 202 -0.11 -0.40 3.99
C HIS A 202 -1.43 -0.70 3.25
N ASP A 203 -2.30 0.29 3.11
CA ASP A 203 -3.54 0.17 2.36
C ASP A 203 -3.30 0.32 0.85
N ARG A 204 -3.55 -0.78 0.13
CA ARG A 204 -3.50 -0.85 -1.34
C ARG A 204 -4.42 0.17 -2.00
N GLN A 205 -5.63 0.37 -1.48
CA GLN A 205 -6.60 1.27 -2.09
C GLN A 205 -6.16 2.74 -1.98
N ALA A 206 -5.64 3.15 -0.82
CA ALA A 206 -5.05 4.47 -0.64
C ALA A 206 -3.87 4.71 -1.59
N LEU A 207 -2.93 3.75 -1.68
CA LEU A 207 -1.77 3.88 -2.58
C LEU A 207 -2.18 3.95 -4.05
N GLN A 208 -3.07 3.07 -4.51
CA GLN A 208 -3.55 3.03 -5.89
C GLN A 208 -4.37 4.27 -6.28
N SER A 209 -5.11 4.87 -5.34
CA SER A 209 -5.99 6.02 -5.64
C SER A 209 -5.28 7.37 -5.62
N VAL A 210 -4.14 7.49 -4.93
CA VAL A 210 -3.42 8.75 -4.75
C VAL A 210 -2.10 8.75 -5.52
N CYS A 211 -1.36 7.65 -5.50
CA CYS A 211 0.02 7.59 -5.98
C CYS A 211 0.10 7.10 -7.43
N GLY A 212 0.92 7.76 -8.25
CA GLY A 212 1.26 7.26 -9.60
C GLY A 212 2.41 6.23 -9.58
N ARG A 213 3.19 6.23 -8.50
CA ARG A 213 4.41 5.43 -8.33
C ARG A 213 4.55 5.02 -6.86
N VAL A 214 5.09 3.84 -6.59
CA VAL A 214 5.37 3.33 -5.24
C VAL A 214 6.80 2.82 -5.17
N ILE A 215 7.47 3.14 -4.08
CA ILE A 215 8.80 2.63 -3.73
C ILE A 215 8.63 1.60 -2.60
N LEU A 216 9.16 0.41 -2.80
CA LEU A 216 9.20 -0.64 -1.79
C LEU A 216 10.53 -0.62 -1.04
N LEU A 217 10.45 -0.50 0.29
CA LEU A 217 11.56 -0.69 1.19
C LEU A 217 11.51 -2.07 1.85
N ASP A 218 12.65 -2.77 1.89
CA ASP A 218 12.84 -4.01 2.64
C ASP A 218 14.20 -3.99 3.33
N GLY A 219 14.22 -4.24 4.64
CA GLY A 219 15.48 -4.26 5.40
C GLY A 219 16.33 -2.99 5.28
N GLY A 220 15.70 -1.83 5.06
CA GLY A 220 16.39 -0.54 4.87
C GLY A 220 16.86 -0.24 3.45
N LYS A 221 16.62 -1.15 2.48
CA LYS A 221 17.00 -0.99 1.08
C LYS A 221 15.78 -0.72 0.21
N GLN A 222 15.97 0.06 -0.84
CA GLN A 222 15.00 0.19 -1.92
C GLN A 222 15.08 -1.03 -2.83
N VAL A 223 14.03 -1.84 -2.85
CA VAL A 223 13.99 -3.10 -3.60
C VAL A 223 13.27 -2.95 -4.92
N MET A 224 12.29 -2.05 -4.98
CA MET A 224 11.49 -1.80 -6.18
C MET A 224 11.00 -0.36 -6.22
N ASP A 225 10.89 0.21 -7.41
CA ASP A 225 10.26 1.51 -7.68
C ASP A 225 9.48 1.37 -8.99
N GLY A 226 8.16 1.52 -8.94
CA GLY A 226 7.29 1.21 -10.08
C GLY A 226 5.83 1.55 -9.85
N SER A 227 4.95 0.96 -10.66
CA SER A 227 3.50 1.20 -10.52
C SER A 227 2.99 0.64 -9.17
N PRO A 228 1.96 1.24 -8.55
CA PRO A 228 1.39 0.73 -7.31
C PRO A 228 0.98 -0.74 -7.39
N ALA A 229 0.45 -1.19 -8.53
CA ALA A 229 0.02 -2.57 -8.72
C ALA A 229 1.23 -3.53 -8.70
N ASP A 230 2.24 -3.29 -9.52
CA ASP A 230 3.41 -4.18 -9.64
C ASP A 230 4.18 -4.27 -8.32
N VAL A 231 4.34 -3.13 -7.63
CA VAL A 231 5.10 -3.04 -6.38
C VAL A 231 4.38 -3.73 -5.23
N LEU A 232 3.06 -3.58 -5.12
CA LEU A 232 2.28 -4.23 -4.06
C LEU A 232 2.13 -5.73 -4.31
N ASP A 233 2.04 -6.16 -5.56
CA ASP A 233 2.05 -7.58 -5.91
C ASP A 233 3.41 -8.23 -5.57
N TYR A 234 4.53 -7.57 -5.90
CA TYR A 234 5.87 -8.02 -5.47
C TYR A 234 6.02 -8.04 -3.94
N TYR A 235 5.52 -7.02 -3.24
CA TYR A 235 5.56 -6.99 -1.78
C TYR A 235 4.79 -8.16 -1.14
N ASN A 236 3.59 -8.47 -1.65
CA ASN A 236 2.82 -9.62 -1.19
C ASN A 236 3.58 -10.93 -1.45
N GLY A 237 4.19 -11.08 -2.62
CA GLY A 237 5.06 -12.20 -2.95
C GLY A 237 6.25 -12.33 -1.98
N LEU A 238 6.90 -11.22 -1.61
CA LEU A 238 8.01 -11.19 -0.66
C LEU A 238 7.56 -11.57 0.76
N MET A 239 6.39 -11.12 1.20
CA MET A 239 5.83 -11.49 2.51
C MET A 239 5.49 -12.98 2.58
N ALA A 240 4.99 -13.57 1.49
CA ALA A 240 4.80 -15.01 1.37
C ALA A 240 6.13 -15.80 1.41
N VAL A 241 7.22 -15.17 0.96
CA VAL A 241 8.54 -15.79 0.77
C VAL A 241 9.44 -15.75 2.00
N ARG A 242 9.16 -14.90 2.99
CA ARG A 242 9.93 -14.88 4.26
C ARG A 242 9.88 -16.21 5.04
N GLY A 243 9.11 -17.19 4.56
CA GLY A 243 9.16 -18.62 4.89
C GLY A 243 10.10 -19.53 4.05
N ALA A 244 11.04 -19.00 3.26
CA ALA A 244 12.09 -19.71 2.47
C ALA A 244 11.82 -19.99 0.97
N ALA A 245 11.50 -18.96 0.18
CA ALA A 245 11.21 -19.12 -1.25
C ALA A 245 11.89 -18.07 -2.17
N ALA A 246 11.84 -18.24 -3.50
CA ALA A 246 12.39 -17.28 -4.47
C ALA A 246 11.27 -16.44 -5.11
N VAL A 247 11.55 -15.17 -5.46
CA VAL A 247 10.64 -14.32 -6.27
C VAL A 247 11.29 -14.09 -7.64
N SER A 248 10.52 -14.24 -8.71
CA SER A 248 10.93 -13.93 -10.08
C SER A 248 9.88 -13.06 -10.77
N GLN A 249 10.33 -12.16 -11.64
CA GLN A 249 9.45 -11.31 -12.43
C GLN A 249 9.77 -11.44 -13.92
N THR A 250 8.74 -11.61 -14.74
CA THR A 250 8.86 -11.66 -16.21
C THR A 250 7.88 -10.69 -16.84
N ALA A 251 8.32 -9.95 -17.86
CA ALA A 251 7.43 -9.06 -18.61
C ALA A 251 6.40 -9.88 -19.40
N VAL A 252 5.13 -9.48 -19.33
CA VAL A 252 4.02 -10.08 -20.08
C VAL A 252 3.50 -9.08 -21.11
N THR A 253 2.85 -9.60 -22.16
CA THR A 253 2.17 -8.82 -23.20
C THR A 253 1.28 -7.74 -22.58
N GLY A 254 1.40 -6.50 -23.07
CA GLY A 254 0.65 -5.35 -22.53
C GLY A 254 1.39 -4.51 -21.49
N GLY A 255 2.70 -4.76 -21.26
CA GLY A 255 3.56 -3.90 -20.42
C GLY A 255 3.43 -4.14 -18.92
N ARG A 256 2.81 -5.25 -18.50
CA ARG A 256 2.69 -5.66 -17.09
C ARG A 256 3.78 -6.66 -16.70
N MET A 257 4.14 -6.69 -15.42
CA MET A 257 5.10 -7.66 -14.88
C MET A 257 4.36 -8.81 -14.20
N GLN A 258 4.57 -10.04 -14.65
CA GLN A 258 4.13 -11.25 -13.93
C GLN A 258 5.11 -11.53 -12.81
N THR A 259 4.61 -11.60 -11.59
CA THR A 259 5.37 -12.03 -10.42
C THR A 259 5.05 -13.49 -10.11
N VAL A 260 6.09 -14.31 -10.01
CA VAL A 260 5.99 -15.70 -9.51
C VAL A 260 6.84 -15.81 -8.25
N SER A 261 6.24 -16.28 -7.16
CA SER A 261 6.95 -16.54 -5.89
C SER A 261 6.59 -17.90 -5.31
N GLY A 262 7.42 -18.44 -4.42
CA GLY A 262 7.14 -19.71 -3.74
C GLY A 262 8.32 -20.68 -3.74
N THR A 263 8.23 -21.74 -2.96
CA THR A 263 9.30 -22.74 -2.77
C THR A 263 9.53 -23.57 -4.04
N GLY A 264 8.51 -23.65 -4.90
CA GLY A 264 8.52 -24.43 -6.13
C GLY A 264 8.28 -25.93 -5.92
N GLU A 265 7.84 -26.34 -4.74
CA GLU A 265 7.48 -27.73 -4.41
C GLU A 265 6.26 -28.23 -5.19
N ALA A 266 5.39 -27.30 -5.61
CA ALA A 266 4.37 -27.51 -6.62
C ALA A 266 4.33 -26.29 -7.53
N LYS A 267 4.09 -26.48 -8.84
CA LYS A 267 4.00 -25.39 -9.81
C LYS A 267 2.86 -25.60 -10.80
N THR A 268 2.25 -24.50 -11.20
CA THR A 268 1.27 -24.44 -12.28
C THR A 268 2.01 -24.52 -13.62
N GLU A 269 1.94 -25.61 -14.35
CA GLU A 269 2.61 -25.72 -15.66
C GLU A 269 1.86 -24.95 -16.75
N SER A 270 0.52 -25.00 -16.73
CA SER A 270 -0.31 -24.31 -17.70
C SER A 270 -1.61 -23.81 -17.07
N VAL A 271 -2.16 -22.72 -17.62
CA VAL A 271 -3.46 -22.19 -17.23
C VAL A 271 -4.20 -21.65 -18.45
N GLY A 272 -5.51 -21.89 -18.52
CA GLY A 272 -6.34 -21.41 -19.61
C GLY A 272 -7.81 -21.32 -19.22
N LEU A 273 -8.53 -20.44 -19.92
CA LEU A 273 -9.99 -20.40 -19.91
C LEU A 273 -10.52 -21.15 -21.11
N PHE A 274 -11.60 -21.89 -20.92
CA PHE A 274 -12.24 -22.70 -21.93
C PHE A 274 -13.74 -22.42 -21.96
N ASP A 275 -14.33 -22.40 -23.15
CA ASP A 275 -15.78 -22.33 -23.32
C ASP A 275 -16.45 -23.70 -23.14
N ALA A 276 -17.78 -23.74 -23.29
CA ALA A 276 -18.57 -24.97 -23.16
C ALA A 276 -18.22 -26.04 -24.20
N ASP A 277 -17.65 -25.65 -25.35
CA ASP A 277 -17.20 -26.56 -26.41
C ASP A 277 -15.76 -27.06 -26.15
N GLY A 278 -15.11 -26.59 -25.08
CA GLY A 278 -13.74 -26.94 -24.72
C GLY A 278 -12.67 -26.19 -25.50
N ASN A 279 -13.03 -25.12 -26.23
CA ASN A 279 -12.07 -24.27 -26.92
C ASN A 279 -11.45 -23.27 -25.97
N ARG A 280 -10.15 -23.00 -26.12
CA ARG A 280 -9.46 -21.99 -25.31
C ARG A 280 -9.90 -20.59 -25.73
N VAL A 281 -10.27 -19.76 -24.76
CA VAL A 281 -10.79 -18.41 -24.98
C VAL A 281 -10.02 -17.36 -24.18
N THR A 282 -9.88 -16.17 -24.76
CA THR A 282 -9.30 -14.98 -24.09
C THR A 282 -10.27 -13.79 -24.09
N VAL A 283 -11.44 -13.95 -24.72
CA VAL A 283 -12.53 -12.98 -24.73
C VAL A 283 -13.80 -13.73 -24.35
N LEU A 284 -14.48 -13.24 -23.32
CA LEU A 284 -15.69 -13.82 -22.75
C LEU A 284 -16.87 -12.88 -22.97
N LYS A 285 -18.07 -13.42 -23.15
CA LYS A 285 -19.31 -12.65 -23.09
C LYS A 285 -19.82 -12.57 -21.65
N VAL A 286 -20.49 -11.47 -21.31
CA VAL A 286 -21.16 -11.34 -20.00
C VAL A 286 -22.13 -12.50 -19.78
N GLY A 287 -21.94 -13.22 -18.68
CA GLY A 287 -22.72 -14.40 -18.28
C GLY A 287 -22.39 -15.68 -19.03
N GLN A 288 -21.36 -15.69 -19.87
CA GLN A 288 -20.87 -16.91 -20.52
C GLN A 288 -20.39 -17.91 -19.47
N ALA A 289 -20.77 -19.18 -19.60
CA ALA A 289 -20.20 -20.26 -18.79
C ALA A 289 -18.76 -20.54 -19.24
N VAL A 290 -17.84 -20.63 -18.27
CA VAL A 290 -16.40 -20.74 -18.51
C VAL A 290 -15.79 -21.76 -17.56
N GLU A 291 -14.81 -22.51 -18.08
CA GLU A 291 -13.93 -23.36 -17.28
C GLU A 291 -12.52 -22.77 -17.21
N LEU A 292 -12.05 -22.44 -16.01
CA LEU A 292 -10.63 -22.21 -15.75
C LEU A 292 -9.97 -23.56 -15.47
N ARG A 293 -9.01 -23.95 -16.32
CA ARG A 293 -8.21 -25.16 -16.12
C ARG A 293 -6.77 -24.78 -15.80
N ALA A 294 -6.23 -25.35 -14.72
CA ALA A 294 -4.85 -25.19 -14.32
C ALA A 294 -4.19 -26.57 -14.16
N GLU A 295 -3.12 -26.81 -14.89
CA GLU A 295 -2.31 -28.02 -14.77
C GLU A 295 -1.19 -27.78 -13.76
N VAL A 296 -1.07 -28.65 -12.76
CA VAL A 296 -0.15 -28.51 -11.63
C VAL A 296 0.74 -29.74 -11.55
N ALA A 297 2.05 -29.52 -11.45
CA ALA A 297 3.05 -30.58 -11.21
C ALA A 297 3.65 -30.42 -9.81
N VAL A 298 3.82 -31.55 -9.12
CA VAL A 298 4.37 -31.60 -7.75
C VAL A 298 5.79 -32.18 -7.81
N TYR A 299 6.75 -31.46 -7.22
CA TYR A 299 8.17 -31.77 -7.24
C TYR A 299 8.71 -32.23 -5.88
N ALA A 300 7.99 -31.96 -4.79
CA ALA A 300 8.29 -32.42 -3.44
C ALA A 300 7.00 -32.73 -2.68
N HIS A 301 7.08 -33.47 -1.58
CA HIS A 301 5.92 -33.78 -0.74
C HIS A 301 5.24 -32.50 -0.24
N VAL A 302 3.93 -32.40 -0.38
CA VAL A 302 3.09 -31.29 0.11
C VAL A 302 2.03 -31.87 1.04
N GLY A 303 2.04 -31.45 2.31
CA GLY A 303 1.19 -32.04 3.34
C GLY A 303 -0.29 -31.75 3.12
N THR A 304 -0.63 -30.53 2.71
CA THR A 304 -1.98 -30.09 2.36
C THR A 304 -1.95 -29.18 1.13
N LEU A 305 -1.87 -29.79 -0.05
CA LEU A 305 -1.92 -29.09 -1.32
C LEU A 305 -3.27 -28.38 -1.48
N ASN A 306 -3.19 -27.05 -1.54
CA ASN A 306 -4.33 -26.18 -1.72
C ASN A 306 -4.15 -25.35 -3.01
N PHE A 307 -5.05 -25.54 -3.97
CA PHE A 307 -5.14 -24.72 -5.18
C PHE A 307 -6.12 -23.57 -4.97
N GLY A 308 -5.67 -22.34 -5.22
CA GLY A 308 -6.48 -21.13 -5.20
C GLY A 308 -6.42 -20.38 -6.51
N TYR A 309 -7.46 -19.59 -6.76
CA TYR A 309 -7.50 -18.65 -7.87
C TYR A 309 -8.16 -17.35 -7.43
N MET A 310 -7.75 -16.25 -8.08
CA MET A 310 -8.39 -14.94 -7.92
C MET A 310 -8.59 -14.29 -9.28
N LEU A 311 -9.78 -13.78 -9.52
CA LEU A 311 -10.12 -12.91 -10.62
C LEU A 311 -9.85 -11.47 -10.18
N LYS A 312 -8.96 -10.78 -10.86
CA LYS A 312 -8.62 -9.37 -10.61
C LYS A 312 -9.02 -8.51 -11.80
N ASP A 313 -9.52 -7.31 -11.52
CA ASP A 313 -9.81 -6.32 -12.56
C ASP A 313 -8.53 -5.66 -13.11
N ARG A 314 -8.68 -4.73 -14.05
CA ARG A 314 -7.56 -3.99 -14.64
C ARG A 314 -6.76 -3.14 -13.64
N LEU A 315 -7.32 -2.80 -12.48
CA LEU A 315 -6.66 -2.05 -11.41
C LEU A 315 -5.98 -3.00 -10.40
N GLY A 316 -6.10 -4.31 -10.61
CA GLY A 316 -5.57 -5.33 -9.70
C GLY A 316 -6.41 -5.51 -8.44
N GLN A 317 -7.66 -5.04 -8.42
CA GLN A 317 -8.60 -5.30 -7.34
C GLN A 317 -9.19 -6.70 -7.48
N THR A 318 -9.25 -7.45 -6.38
CA THR A 318 -9.86 -8.78 -6.37
C THR A 318 -11.37 -8.66 -6.53
N VAL A 319 -11.90 -9.19 -7.63
CA VAL A 319 -13.33 -9.27 -7.93
C VAL A 319 -13.93 -10.50 -7.26
N TYR A 320 -13.23 -11.63 -7.35
CA TYR A 320 -13.61 -12.88 -6.73
C TYR A 320 -12.37 -13.74 -6.52
N GLY A 321 -12.37 -14.58 -5.51
CA GLY A 321 -11.35 -15.63 -5.35
C GLY A 321 -11.78 -16.64 -4.31
N THR A 322 -11.32 -17.87 -4.47
CA THR A 322 -11.49 -18.95 -3.49
C THR A 322 -10.39 -19.98 -3.68
N ASN A 323 -10.35 -21.00 -2.83
CA ASN A 323 -9.39 -22.08 -2.91
C ASN A 323 -9.99 -23.42 -2.43
N THR A 324 -9.27 -24.51 -2.71
CA THR A 324 -9.68 -25.86 -2.33
C THR A 324 -9.75 -26.07 -0.82
N TRP A 325 -9.07 -25.27 -0.01
CA TRP A 325 -9.21 -25.32 1.45
C TRP A 325 -10.60 -24.88 1.90
N PHE A 326 -11.07 -23.71 1.45
CA PHE A 326 -12.39 -23.19 1.83
C PHE A 326 -13.55 -24.03 1.29
N THR A 327 -13.31 -24.82 0.24
CA THR A 327 -14.29 -25.79 -0.28
C THR A 327 -14.17 -27.17 0.34
N GLY A 328 -13.22 -27.41 1.26
CA GLY A 328 -13.02 -28.70 1.93
C GLY A 328 -12.42 -29.80 1.03
N GLN A 329 -11.66 -29.39 0.02
CA GLN A 329 -11.09 -30.24 -1.03
C GLN A 329 -9.56 -30.29 -1.02
N ALA A 330 -8.88 -29.73 -0.02
CA ALA A 330 -7.43 -29.81 0.10
C ALA A 330 -6.98 -31.23 0.48
N PHE A 331 -5.83 -31.67 -0.04
CA PHE A 331 -5.35 -33.05 0.12
C PHE A 331 -3.81 -33.11 0.10
N SER A 332 -3.22 -34.20 0.57
CA SER A 332 -1.76 -34.39 0.52
C SER A 332 -1.31 -34.90 -0.86
N ALA A 333 -0.20 -34.38 -1.37
CA ALA A 333 0.35 -34.73 -2.67
C ALA A 333 1.83 -35.14 -2.60
N GLU A 334 2.24 -36.06 -3.45
CA GLU A 334 3.59 -36.62 -3.47
C GLU A 334 4.42 -36.11 -4.65
N ALA A 335 5.75 -36.18 -4.50
CA ALA A 335 6.67 -35.80 -5.58
C ALA A 335 6.46 -36.67 -6.82
N GLY A 336 6.26 -36.03 -7.98
CA GLY A 336 5.97 -36.67 -9.27
C GLY A 336 4.50 -36.62 -9.67
N ASP A 337 3.59 -36.24 -8.77
CA ASP A 337 2.16 -36.13 -9.07
C ASP A 337 1.84 -34.98 -10.04
N ARG A 338 0.76 -35.16 -10.79
CA ARG A 338 0.20 -34.15 -11.72
C ARG A 338 -1.31 -34.06 -11.57
N TYR A 339 -1.82 -32.85 -11.45
CA TYR A 339 -3.25 -32.57 -11.25
C TYR A 339 -3.77 -31.56 -12.27
N ILE A 340 -5.06 -31.67 -12.61
CA ILE A 340 -5.78 -30.66 -13.40
C ILE A 340 -6.91 -30.12 -12.54
N PHE A 341 -6.80 -28.87 -12.12
CA PHE A 341 -7.87 -28.17 -11.41
C PHE A 341 -8.79 -27.51 -12.43
N THR A 342 -10.07 -27.91 -12.44
CA THR A 342 -11.09 -27.33 -13.32
C THR A 342 -12.12 -26.57 -12.49
N VAL A 343 -12.12 -25.25 -12.61
CA VAL A 343 -13.06 -24.36 -11.93
C VAL A 343 -14.11 -23.89 -12.94
N ARG A 344 -15.38 -24.13 -12.65
CA ARG A 344 -16.51 -23.70 -13.50
C ARG A 344 -17.19 -22.49 -12.90
N PHE A 345 -17.37 -21.44 -13.70
CA PHE A 345 -18.08 -20.23 -13.28
C PHE A 345 -18.74 -19.55 -14.49
N SER A 346 -19.72 -18.71 -14.22
CA SER A 346 -20.29 -17.80 -15.22
C SER A 346 -19.54 -16.47 -15.18
N ALA A 347 -19.20 -15.91 -16.34
CA ALA A 347 -18.55 -14.61 -16.49
C ALA A 347 -19.54 -13.46 -16.23
N ASP A 348 -20.23 -13.49 -15.09
CA ASP A 348 -21.18 -12.46 -14.63
C ASP A 348 -20.42 -11.24 -14.08
N MET A 349 -19.58 -10.65 -14.93
CA MET A 349 -18.76 -9.49 -14.62
C MET A 349 -18.90 -8.39 -15.67
N GLY A 350 -18.58 -7.16 -15.27
CA GLY A 350 -18.61 -5.98 -16.13
C GLY A 350 -17.73 -6.11 -17.37
N VAL A 351 -17.96 -5.23 -18.36
CA VAL A 351 -17.09 -5.13 -19.54
C VAL A 351 -15.72 -4.61 -19.12
N GLY A 352 -14.64 -5.27 -19.56
CA GLY A 352 -13.29 -4.82 -19.29
C GLY A 352 -12.23 -5.91 -19.32
N SER A 353 -11.02 -5.52 -18.94
CA SER A 353 -9.84 -6.38 -18.88
C SER A 353 -9.65 -6.97 -17.49
N TYR A 354 -9.44 -8.27 -17.43
CA TYR A 354 -9.30 -9.05 -16.20
C TYR A 354 -8.07 -9.95 -16.25
N SER A 355 -7.65 -10.40 -15.09
CA SER A 355 -6.56 -11.35 -14.94
C SER A 355 -6.89 -12.43 -13.91
N VAL A 356 -6.27 -13.59 -14.08
CA VAL A 356 -6.32 -14.68 -13.11
C VAL A 356 -4.98 -14.73 -12.38
N THR A 357 -5.03 -14.76 -11.05
CA THR A 357 -3.91 -15.13 -10.18
C THR A 357 -4.13 -16.57 -9.75
N THR A 358 -3.10 -17.42 -9.77
CA THR A 358 -3.17 -18.79 -9.24
C THR A 358 -2.25 -18.94 -8.03
N THR A 359 -2.65 -19.77 -7.07
CA THR A 359 -1.89 -20.03 -5.84
C THR A 359 -1.86 -21.52 -5.52
N LEU A 360 -0.73 -22.00 -5.04
CA LEU A 360 -0.49 -23.34 -4.50
C LEU A 360 0.15 -23.17 -3.13
N THR A 361 -0.50 -23.68 -2.08
CA THR A 361 -0.02 -23.53 -0.69
C THR A 361 -0.07 -24.86 0.04
N ASP A 362 0.83 -25.05 1.02
CA ASP A 362 0.75 -26.11 2.02
C ASP A 362 0.15 -25.53 3.31
N GLY A 363 -1.18 -25.42 3.35
CA GLY A 363 -1.90 -24.76 4.44
C GLY A 363 -3.04 -23.85 3.98
N LEU A 364 -3.52 -23.02 4.91
CA LEU A 364 -4.75 -22.23 4.76
C LEU A 364 -4.54 -21.02 3.85
N SER A 365 -3.36 -20.39 3.91
CA SER A 365 -3.03 -19.21 3.11
C SER A 365 -1.61 -19.25 2.57
N HIS A 366 -1.35 -18.36 1.60
CA HIS A 366 -0.01 -18.11 1.06
C HIS A 366 0.97 -17.54 2.09
N LEU A 367 0.52 -17.19 3.30
CA LEU A 367 1.37 -16.75 4.40
C LEU A 367 1.87 -17.91 5.26
N ASP A 368 1.29 -19.11 5.15
CA ASP A 368 1.69 -20.29 5.91
C ASP A 368 2.92 -20.95 5.26
N HIS A 369 2.72 -21.53 4.07
CA HIS A 369 3.77 -22.13 3.27
C HIS A 369 3.40 -22.05 1.78
N ASN A 370 4.04 -21.12 1.08
CA ASN A 370 3.72 -20.81 -0.32
C ASN A 370 4.54 -21.69 -1.28
N CYS A 371 3.90 -22.68 -1.91
CA CYS A 371 4.53 -23.50 -2.94
C CYS A 371 4.69 -22.71 -4.24
N GLU A 372 3.63 -22.03 -4.68
CA GLU A 372 3.66 -21.10 -5.81
C GLU A 372 2.55 -20.05 -5.69
N TRP A 373 2.90 -18.80 -5.91
CA TRP A 373 1.99 -17.70 -6.21
C TRP A 373 2.33 -17.18 -7.59
N ARG A 374 1.35 -17.03 -8.47
CA ARG A 374 1.53 -16.51 -9.82
C ARG A 374 0.49 -15.45 -10.14
N ASP A 375 0.93 -14.19 -10.16
CA ASP A 375 0.13 -13.08 -10.67
C ASP A 375 0.08 -13.08 -12.21
N PHE A 376 -1.00 -12.53 -12.77
CA PHE A 376 -1.23 -12.50 -14.22
C PHE A 376 -1.02 -13.87 -14.89
N ALA A 377 -1.42 -14.95 -14.22
CA ALA A 377 -1.31 -16.31 -14.73
C ALA A 377 -2.01 -16.44 -16.10
N LEU A 378 -3.14 -15.75 -16.26
CA LEU A 378 -3.73 -15.44 -17.57
C LEU A 378 -4.39 -14.06 -17.56
N MET A 379 -4.59 -13.48 -18.75
CA MET A 379 -5.40 -12.27 -18.97
C MET A 379 -6.53 -12.56 -19.96
N PHE A 380 -7.67 -11.91 -19.75
CA PHE A 380 -8.83 -12.06 -20.62
C PHE A 380 -9.68 -10.79 -20.62
N GLU A 381 -10.45 -10.60 -21.68
CA GLU A 381 -11.41 -9.50 -21.83
C GLU A 381 -12.84 -10.03 -21.64
N VAL A 382 -13.71 -9.19 -21.09
CA VAL A 382 -15.14 -9.44 -21.01
C VAL A 382 -15.85 -8.37 -21.83
N VAL A 383 -16.71 -8.82 -22.75
CA VAL A 383 -17.48 -7.96 -23.65
C VAL A 383 -18.97 -8.19 -23.46
N ASN A 384 -19.77 -7.14 -23.60
CA ASN A 384 -21.22 -7.25 -23.60
C ASN A 384 -21.73 -7.19 -25.05
N THR A 385 -22.31 -8.29 -25.53
CA THR A 385 -22.83 -8.40 -26.90
C THR A 385 -24.36 -8.45 -26.98
N ASP A 386 -25.02 -8.86 -25.90
CA ASP A 386 -26.42 -9.30 -25.91
C ASP A 386 -27.19 -8.94 -24.62
N LYS A 387 -26.56 -8.31 -23.63
CA LYS A 387 -27.22 -7.83 -22.40
C LYS A 387 -27.52 -6.34 -22.50
N THR A 388 -28.57 -5.90 -21.80
CA THR A 388 -28.82 -4.47 -21.57
C THR A 388 -27.55 -3.82 -20.99
N HIS A 389 -27.25 -2.60 -21.41
CA HIS A 389 -26.10 -1.87 -20.88
C HIS A 389 -26.22 -1.74 -19.35
N PHE A 390 -25.14 -2.05 -18.65
CA PHE A 390 -25.03 -1.94 -17.20
C PHE A 390 -23.64 -1.43 -16.83
N GLU A 391 -23.55 -0.77 -15.68
CA GLU A 391 -22.30 -0.37 -15.05
C GLU A 391 -22.18 -1.11 -13.71
N GLY A 392 -21.04 -1.79 -13.47
CA GLY A 392 -20.81 -2.52 -12.22
C GLY A 392 -19.87 -3.71 -12.36
N HIS A 393 -19.47 -4.29 -11.23
CA HIS A 393 -18.57 -5.44 -11.18
C HIS A 393 -19.24 -6.76 -11.57
N SER A 394 -20.57 -6.87 -11.46
CA SER A 394 -21.35 -8.06 -11.82
C SER A 394 -22.67 -7.70 -12.50
N HIS A 395 -23.06 -8.51 -13.49
CA HIS A 395 -24.39 -8.45 -14.07
C HIS A 395 -25.34 -9.30 -13.22
N ILE A 396 -26.04 -8.66 -12.29
CA ILE A 396 -27.03 -9.31 -11.42
C ILE A 396 -28.42 -8.89 -11.91
N PRO A 397 -29.12 -9.68 -12.75
CA PRO A 397 -30.46 -9.33 -13.16
C PRO A 397 -31.40 -9.36 -11.95
N SER A 398 -32.06 -8.24 -11.65
CA SER A 398 -33.03 -8.12 -10.57
C SER A 398 -34.43 -7.91 -11.12
N VAL A 399 -35.40 -8.66 -10.61
CA VAL A 399 -36.83 -8.38 -10.79
C VAL A 399 -37.38 -7.87 -9.46
N ILE A 400 -37.88 -6.64 -9.44
CA ILE A 400 -38.57 -6.05 -8.29
C ILE A 400 -40.06 -6.04 -8.63
N GLU A 401 -40.82 -6.93 -8.00
CA GLU A 401 -42.28 -6.89 -8.04
C GLU A 401 -42.80 -6.02 -6.90
N ILE A 402 -43.67 -5.07 -7.24
CA ILE A 402 -44.40 -4.25 -6.29
C ILE A 402 -45.87 -4.63 -6.42
N GLU A 403 -46.38 -5.40 -5.46
CA GLU A 403 -47.81 -5.58 -5.30
C GLU A 403 -48.39 -4.47 -4.42
N LYS A 404 -49.45 -3.85 -4.94
CA LYS A 404 -50.28 -2.90 -4.22
C LYS A 404 -51.57 -3.61 -3.83
N ARG A 405 -52.02 -3.42 -2.59
CA ARG A 405 -53.46 -3.59 -2.27
C ARG A 405 -54.24 -2.36 -2.66
#